data_AF-A0A196MNU1-F1
#
_entry.id   AF-A0A196MNU1-F1
#
_cell.length_a   1.000
_cell.length_b   1.000
_cell.length_c   1.000
_cell.angle_alpha   90.00
_cell.angle_beta   90.00
_cell.angle_gamma   90.00
#
_symmetry.space_group_name_H-M   'P 1'
#
loop_
_entity.id
_entity.type
_entity.pdbx_description
1 polymer ?
#
loop_
_entity_poly.entity_id
_entity_poly.type
_entity_poly.pdbx_seq_one_letter_code
_entity_poly.pdbx_strand_id
1 'polypeptide(L)'
;MEERNRTAFERWYQKRCDEFFWKNGRCCAGCDHWCSEAGDIGECLSAPPVSGEQVLRSLDISWSSHIPPPGQPYTRRDHVCGAFQDTFDWASLGAEYLASIGAPLTP
;
A
#
# COMPACT_ATOMS: atom_id res chain seq x y z
N MET A 1 -3.55 23.60 -12.33
CA MET A 1 -2.39 22.86 -12.89
C MET A 1 -1.88 21.83 -11.89
N GLU A 2 -1.83 22.20 -10.61
CA GLU A 2 -1.40 21.37 -9.48
C GLU A 2 -2.24 20.10 -9.26
N GLU A 3 -3.56 20.20 -9.35
CA GLU A 3 -4.48 19.07 -9.15
C GLU A 3 -4.35 17.97 -10.23
N ARG A 4 -4.12 18.37 -11.49
CA ARG A 4 -3.90 17.44 -12.59
C ARG A 4 -2.61 16.63 -12.40
N ASN A 5 -1.58 17.25 -11.83
CA ASN A 5 -0.31 16.58 -11.53
C ASN A 5 -0.48 15.60 -10.37
N ARG A 6 -1.27 15.95 -9.35
CA ARG A 6 -1.60 15.08 -8.22
C ARG A 6 -2.35 13.82 -8.66
N THR A 7 -3.44 13.97 -9.42
CA THR A 7 -4.19 12.81 -9.91
C THR A 7 -3.37 11.92 -10.85
N ALA A 8 -2.49 12.50 -11.67
CA ALA A 8 -1.57 11.73 -12.51
C ALA A 8 -0.57 10.93 -11.66
N PHE A 9 -0.03 11.52 -10.60
CA PHE A 9 0.86 10.86 -9.67
C PHE A 9 0.17 9.72 -8.91
N GLU A 10 -1.02 9.95 -8.38
CA GLU A 10 -1.82 8.93 -7.68
C GLU A 10 -2.10 7.72 -8.57
N ARG A 11 -2.51 7.95 -9.83
CA ARG A 11 -2.74 6.86 -10.80
C ARG A 11 -1.46 6.09 -11.13
N TRP A 12 -0.35 6.80 -11.34
CA TRP A 12 0.95 6.18 -11.59
C TRP A 12 1.39 5.33 -10.40
N TYR A 13 1.18 5.83 -9.19
CA TYR A 13 1.60 5.18 -7.96
C TYR A 13 0.74 3.96 -7.65
N GLN A 14 -0.59 4.06 -7.78
CA GLN A 14 -1.50 2.91 -7.65
C GLN A 14 -1.12 1.79 -8.61
N LYS A 15 -0.86 2.12 -9.88
CA LYS A 15 -0.41 1.14 -10.87
C LYS A 15 0.86 0.42 -10.44
N ARG A 16 1.81 1.13 -9.82
CA ARG A 16 3.06 0.54 -9.30
C ARG A 16 2.81 -0.41 -8.13
N CYS A 17 1.83 -0.12 -7.27
CA CYS A 17 1.40 -1.04 -6.22
C CYS A 17 0.74 -2.29 -6.80
N ASP A 18 -0.14 -2.14 -7.78
CA ASP A 18 -0.81 -3.26 -8.46
C ASP A 18 0.20 -4.17 -9.16
N GLU A 19 1.15 -3.60 -9.93
CA GLU A 19 2.27 -4.32 -10.55
C GLU A 19 3.09 -5.10 -9.51
N PHE A 20 3.33 -4.49 -8.35
CA PHE A 20 4.08 -5.13 -7.27
C PHE A 20 3.30 -6.32 -6.69
N PHE A 21 2.00 -6.16 -6.45
CA PHE A 21 1.13 -7.22 -5.95
C PHE A 21 1.10 -8.41 -6.93
N TRP A 22 0.82 -8.18 -8.21
CA TRP A 22 0.75 -9.28 -9.19
C TRP A 22 2.10 -9.97 -9.41
N LYS A 23 3.22 -9.26 -9.23
CA LYS A 23 4.56 -9.84 -9.31
C LYS A 23 4.94 -10.68 -8.09
N ASN A 24 4.60 -10.24 -6.88
CA ASN A 24 5.10 -10.83 -5.63
C ASN A 24 4.06 -11.69 -4.90
N GLY A 25 2.79 -11.60 -5.29
CA GLY A 25 1.66 -12.19 -4.61
C GLY A 25 1.26 -11.43 -3.35
N ARG A 26 0.70 -12.16 -2.39
CA ARG A 26 0.11 -11.62 -1.16
C ARG A 26 1.09 -10.72 -0.38
N CYS A 27 0.82 -9.43 -0.31
CA CYS A 27 1.59 -8.44 0.45
C CYS A 27 0.72 -7.23 0.80
N CYS A 28 1.17 -6.38 1.73
CA CYS A 28 0.46 -5.16 2.14
C CYS A 28 0.17 -4.24 0.95
N ALA A 29 1.03 -4.20 -0.07
CA ALA A 29 0.80 -3.42 -1.29
C ALA A 29 -0.53 -3.70 -2.01
N GLY A 30 -1.03 -4.93 -1.93
CA GLY A 30 -2.28 -5.37 -2.54
C GLY A 30 -3.37 -5.69 -1.52
N CYS A 31 -3.29 -5.13 -0.31
CA CYS A 31 -4.26 -5.37 0.75
C CYS A 31 -5.26 -4.21 0.85
N ASP A 32 -6.55 -4.51 0.96
CA ASP A 32 -7.63 -3.53 1.13
C ASP A 32 -7.48 -2.67 2.40
N HIS A 33 -6.72 -3.18 3.38
CA HIS A 33 -6.46 -2.49 4.63
C HIS A 33 -5.26 -1.54 4.58
N TRP A 34 -4.54 -1.49 3.46
CA TRP A 34 -3.29 -0.75 3.36
C TRP A 34 -3.49 0.59 2.69
N CYS A 35 -3.29 1.67 3.44
CA CYS A 35 -3.29 3.03 2.92
C CYS A 35 -1.84 3.39 2.58
N SER A 36 -1.49 3.38 1.30
CA SER A 36 -0.12 3.71 0.93
C SER A 36 0.17 5.18 1.18
N GLU A 37 1.30 5.40 1.83
CA GLU A 37 1.97 6.67 1.93
C GLU A 37 3.16 6.66 0.93
N ALA A 38 3.71 7.81 0.59
CA ALA A 38 4.84 7.84 -0.35
C ALA A 38 6.03 7.01 0.18
N GLY A 39 6.87 6.50 -0.73
CA GLY A 39 8.13 5.85 -0.35
C GLY A 39 8.03 4.36 -0.01
N ASP A 40 7.13 3.62 -0.67
CA ASP A 40 6.98 2.16 -0.53
C ASP A 40 6.59 1.70 0.90
N ILE A 41 5.99 2.60 1.68
CA ILE A 41 5.45 2.33 3.02
C ILE A 41 3.97 2.74 3.07
N GLY A 42 3.22 2.22 4.03
CA GLY A 42 1.82 2.61 4.19
C GLY A 42 1.26 2.18 5.54
N GLU A 43 0.19 2.85 5.93
CA GLU A 43 -0.53 2.60 7.16
C GLU A 43 -1.41 1.34 7.05
N CYS A 44 -1.42 0.52 8.09
CA CYS A 44 -2.36 -0.58 8.21
C CYS A 44 -3.62 -0.12 8.95
N LEU A 45 -4.75 -0.01 8.23
CA LEU A 45 -6.03 0.43 8.78
C LEU A 45 -6.79 -0.67 9.54
N SER A 46 -6.35 -1.92 9.41
CA SER A 46 -6.91 -3.07 10.16
C SER A 46 -6.34 -3.18 11.57
N ALA A 47 -5.14 -2.63 11.79
CA ALA A 47 -4.55 -2.55 13.11
C ALA A 47 -5.15 -1.39 13.92
N PRO A 48 -5.17 -1.48 15.26
CA PRO A 48 -5.52 -0.34 16.09
C PRO A 48 -4.37 0.68 16.11
N PRO A 49 -4.67 1.97 16.38
CA PRO A 49 -3.64 2.97 16.58
C PRO A 49 -2.68 2.61 17.71
N VAL A 50 -1.42 2.93 17.50
CA VAL A 50 -0.30 2.69 18.40
C VAL A 50 0.34 4.01 18.84
N SER A 51 1.20 3.97 19.87
CA SER A 51 1.93 5.18 20.27
C SER A 51 2.86 5.65 19.15
N GLY A 52 3.22 6.94 19.15
CA GLY A 52 4.16 7.48 18.16
C GLY A 52 5.51 6.76 18.12
N GLU A 53 5.98 6.27 19.26
CA GLU A 53 7.18 5.43 19.34
C GLU A 53 6.97 4.09 18.60
N GLN A 54 5.80 3.47 18.77
CA GLN A 54 5.46 2.22 18.08
C GLN A 54 5.27 2.42 16.58
N VAL A 55 4.78 3.57 16.13
CA VAL A 55 4.74 3.95 14.71
C VAL A 55 6.16 3.96 14.11
N LEU A 56 7.12 4.57 14.79
CA LEU A 56 8.52 4.56 14.34
C LEU A 56 9.09 3.14 14.34
N ARG A 57 8.82 2.36 15.40
CA ARG A 57 9.30 0.98 15.53
C ARG A 57 8.73 0.04 14.46
N SER A 58 7.52 0.29 13.96
CA SER A 58 6.95 -0.52 12.88
C SER A 58 7.69 -0.34 11.54
N LEU A 59 8.51 0.71 11.42
CA LEU A 59 9.43 0.96 10.32
C LEU A 59 10.90 0.63 10.66
N ASP A 60 11.15 -0.12 11.72
CA ASP A 60 12.49 -0.43 12.26
C ASP A 60 13.29 0.82 12.70
N ILE A 61 12.63 1.96 12.90
CA ILE A 61 13.28 3.19 13.37
C ILE A 61 13.46 3.09 14.88
N SER A 62 14.72 3.02 15.32
CA SER A 62 15.05 2.83 16.73
C SER A 62 15.23 4.12 17.52
N TRP A 63 15.40 5.25 16.83
CA TRP A 63 15.57 6.56 17.42
C TRP A 63 15.12 7.65 16.44
N SER A 64 14.51 8.72 16.97
CA SER A 64 14.18 9.94 16.24
C SER A 64 14.21 11.13 17.21
N SER A 65 14.66 12.29 16.75
CA SER A 65 14.53 13.55 17.50
C SER A 65 13.08 14.05 17.57
N HIS A 66 12.21 13.53 16.71
CA HIS A 66 10.79 13.82 16.67
C HIS A 66 9.98 12.52 16.77
N ILE A 67 9.13 12.43 17.80
CA ILE A 67 8.16 11.34 17.93
C ILE A 67 6.85 11.83 17.30
N PRO A 68 6.32 11.15 16.28
CA PRO A 68 5.04 11.52 15.67
C PRO A 68 3.89 11.36 16.69
N PRO A 69 2.71 11.94 16.44
CA PRO A 69 1.53 11.65 17.24
C PRO A 69 1.15 10.16 17.15
N PRO A 70 0.36 9.63 18.11
CA PRO A 70 -0.24 8.30 17.98
C PRO A 70 -1.03 8.16 16.68
N GLY A 71 -0.93 6.99 16.05
CA GLY A 71 -1.49 6.75 14.71
C GLY A 71 -1.43 5.28 14.32
N GLN A 72 -1.76 4.99 13.07
CA GLN A 72 -1.72 3.61 12.58
C GLN A 72 -0.29 3.09 12.44
N PRO A 73 -0.04 1.79 12.68
CA PRO A 73 1.26 1.22 12.41
C PRO A 73 1.52 1.21 10.90
N TYR A 74 2.75 1.53 10.53
CA TYR A 74 3.20 1.47 9.15
C TYR A 74 3.82 0.12 8.84
N THR A 75 3.68 -0.29 7.58
CA THR A 75 4.31 -1.47 7.02
C THR A 75 4.98 -1.11 5.70
N ARG A 76 6.05 -1.84 5.35
CA ARG A 76 6.61 -1.79 4.00
C ARG A 76 5.67 -2.49 3.02
N ARG A 77 5.67 -2.07 1.76
CA ARG A 77 4.81 -2.63 0.71
C ARG A 77 4.92 -4.15 0.57
N ASP A 78 6.09 -4.73 0.86
CA ASP A 78 6.40 -6.16 0.75
C ASP A 78 6.06 -6.97 2.01
N HIS A 79 5.58 -6.31 3.07
CA HIS A 79 5.20 -6.99 4.30
C HIS A 79 4.02 -7.95 4.06
N VAL A 80 4.07 -9.13 4.65
CA VAL A 80 3.00 -10.14 4.56
C VAL A 80 2.41 -10.36 5.94
N CYS A 81 1.24 -9.77 6.19
CA CYS A 81 0.54 -9.92 7.45
C CYS A 81 -0.53 -11.02 7.40
N GLY A 82 -0.95 -11.50 8.58
CA GLY A 82 -2.03 -12.48 8.71
C GLY A 82 -3.43 -11.90 8.47
N ALA A 83 -3.56 -10.57 8.48
CA ALA A 83 -4.80 -9.85 8.23
C ALA A 83 -4.97 -9.42 6.76
N PHE A 84 -4.19 -10.00 5.83
CA PHE A 84 -4.31 -9.67 4.42
C PHE A 84 -5.72 -9.93 3.89
N GLN A 85 -6.27 -8.96 3.18
CA GLN A 85 -7.56 -9.03 2.52
C GLN A 85 -7.47 -8.39 1.14
N ASP A 86 -7.98 -9.08 0.13
CA ASP A 86 -8.17 -8.57 -1.23
C ASP A 86 -9.59 -8.99 -1.66
N THR A 87 -10.53 -8.09 -1.45
CA THR A 87 -11.94 -8.22 -1.88
C THR A 87 -12.24 -7.37 -3.10
N PHE A 88 -11.22 -6.71 -3.65
CA PHE A 88 -11.35 -5.87 -4.82
C PHE A 88 -11.71 -6.71 -6.04
N ASP A 89 -12.73 -6.26 -6.78
CA ASP A 89 -13.12 -6.90 -8.04
C ASP A 89 -12.16 -6.49 -9.16
N TRP A 90 -11.07 -7.23 -9.32
CA TRP A 90 -10.10 -7.02 -10.39
C TRP A 90 -10.70 -7.13 -11.80
N ALA A 91 -11.79 -7.89 -11.97
CA ALA A 91 -12.46 -8.02 -13.27
C ALA A 91 -13.23 -6.75 -13.66
N SER A 92 -13.50 -5.86 -12.71
CA SER A 92 -14.05 -4.53 -13.00
C SER A 92 -13.05 -3.63 -13.75
N LEU A 93 -11.75 -3.96 -13.72
CA LEU A 93 -10.72 -3.25 -14.46
C LEU A 93 -10.65 -3.72 -15.91
N GLY A 94 -10.40 -2.80 -16.84
CA GLY A 94 -10.28 -3.13 -18.26
C GLY A 94 -9.11 -4.09 -18.55
N ALA A 95 -9.29 -4.98 -19.53
CA ALA A 95 -8.27 -5.97 -19.92
C ALA A 95 -6.91 -5.35 -20.25
N GLU A 96 -6.88 -4.17 -20.88
CA GLU A 96 -5.63 -3.45 -21.16
C GLU A 96 -4.87 -3.07 -19.88
N TYR A 97 -5.59 -2.65 -18.84
CA TYR A 97 -4.97 -2.29 -17.57
C TYR A 97 -4.40 -3.53 -16.87
N LEU A 98 -5.19 -4.60 -16.79
CA LEU A 98 -4.79 -5.90 -16.22
C LEU A 98 -3.54 -6.44 -16.92
N ALA A 99 -3.49 -6.39 -18.25
CA ALA A 99 -2.31 -6.77 -19.03
C ALA A 99 -1.08 -5.92 -18.65
N SER A 100 -1.29 -4.61 -18.46
CA SER A 100 -0.21 -3.67 -18.17
C SER A 100 0.41 -3.86 -16.79
N ILE A 101 -0.32 -4.41 -15.83
CA ILE A 101 0.17 -4.69 -14.46
C ILE A 101 0.65 -6.14 -14.28
N GLY A 102 0.57 -6.97 -15.33
CA GLY A 102 0.96 -8.38 -15.26
C GLY A 102 -0.06 -9.27 -14.55
N ALA A 103 -1.28 -8.79 -14.34
CA ALA A 103 -2.38 -9.62 -13.87
C ALA A 103 -2.69 -10.69 -14.93
N PRO A 104 -3.10 -11.90 -14.54
CA PRO A 104 -3.62 -12.86 -15.49
C PRO A 104 -4.82 -12.23 -16.19
N LEU A 105 -4.67 -12.02 -17.50
CA LEU A 105 -5.80 -11.86 -18.40
C LEU A 105 -6.51 -13.21 -18.36
N THR A 106 -7.45 -13.39 -17.45
CA THR A 106 -8.21 -14.64 -17.44
C THR A 106 -8.85 -14.85 -18.82
N PRO A 107 -8.88 -16.09 -19.33
CA PRO A 107 -9.52 -16.43 -20.59
C PRO A 107 -11.03 -16.17 -20.58
#